data_AF-A0A3D4Q2F0-F1
#
_entry.id   AF-A0A3D4Q2F0-F1
#
_cell.length_a   1.000
_cell.length_b   1.000
_cell.length_c   1.000
_cell.angle_alpha   90.00
_cell.angle_beta   90.00
_cell.angle_gamma   90.00
#
_symmetry.space_group_name_H-M   'P 1'
#
loop_
_entity.id
_entity.type
_entity.pdbx_description
1 polymer ?
#
loop_
_entity_poly.entity_id
_entity_poly.type
_entity_poly.pdbx_seq_one_letter_code
_entity_poly.pdbx_strand_id
1 'polypeptide(L)'
;MPQESYKDVKVHPGQKVLYAGPDEFAIVFKNKKTPNGRVENKSSRGVVVVQIPEDIFERPEFIEEFRKNKFLTFDYGIRSNGKELDPPMVVYPR
;
A
#
# COMPACT_ATOMS: atom_id res chain seq x y z
N MET A 1 5.82 21.92 -12.96
CA MET A 1 6.85 21.34 -12.05
C MET A 1 6.88 19.84 -12.32
N PRO A 2 8.04 19.19 -12.52
CA PRO A 2 8.04 17.76 -12.78
C PRO A 2 7.63 17.06 -11.48
N GLN A 3 6.52 16.32 -11.53
CA GLN A 3 6.17 15.36 -10.48
C GLN A 3 7.34 14.38 -10.41
N GLU A 4 8.04 14.33 -9.28
CA GLU A 4 8.95 13.24 -8.98
C GLU A 4 8.13 11.95 -9.10
N SER A 5 8.38 11.17 -10.15
CA SER A 5 7.70 9.89 -10.37
C SER A 5 8.27 8.89 -9.39
N TYR A 6 7.68 8.83 -8.20
CA TYR A 6 7.94 7.74 -7.28
C TYR A 6 7.55 6.44 -7.98
N LYS A 7 8.54 5.59 -8.29
CA LYS A 7 8.33 4.27 -8.90
C LYS A 7 7.33 3.48 -8.05
N ASP A 8 6.31 2.92 -8.71
CA ASP A 8 5.30 2.07 -8.09
C ASP A 8 5.94 1.01 -7.17
N VAL A 9 5.35 0.80 -5.99
CA VAL A 9 5.80 -0.25 -5.06
C VAL A 9 5.24 -1.59 -5.55
N LYS A 10 6.08 -2.40 -6.19
CA LYS A 10 5.70 -3.71 -6.72
C LYS A 10 5.91 -4.81 -5.68
N VAL A 11 4.86 -5.57 -5.40
CA VAL A 11 4.85 -6.60 -4.37
C VAL A 11 4.04 -7.82 -4.80
N HIS A 12 4.21 -8.93 -4.09
CA HIS A 12 3.49 -10.19 -4.30
C HIS A 12 2.75 -10.63 -3.04
N PRO A 13 1.74 -11.52 -3.16
CA PRO A 13 1.07 -12.13 -2.02
C PRO A 13 2.05 -12.73 -1.00
N GLY A 14 1.76 -12.55 0.28
CA GLY A 14 2.59 -13.00 1.39
C GLY A 14 3.77 -12.08 1.74
N GLN A 15 4.11 -11.10 0.90
CA GLN A 15 5.21 -10.18 1.18
C GLN A 15 4.84 -9.10 2.20
N LYS A 16 5.87 -8.54 2.85
CA LYS A 16 5.76 -7.38 3.74
C LYS A 16 6.39 -6.17 3.07
N VAL A 17 5.71 -5.04 3.14
CA VAL A 17 6.25 -3.73 2.78
C VAL A 17 6.66 -3.01 4.04
N LEU A 18 7.93 -2.63 4.09
CA LEU A 18 8.51 -1.91 5.21
C LEU A 18 8.71 -0.45 4.81
N TYR A 19 8.09 0.45 5.56
CA TYR A 19 8.37 1.87 5.50
C TYR A 19 9.13 2.24 6.76
N ALA A 20 10.23 2.96 6.62
CA ALA A 20 11.05 3.43 7.73
C ALA A 20 11.31 4.93 7.56
N GLY A 21 11.20 5.66 8.66
CA GLY A 21 11.41 7.11 8.69
C GLY A 21 11.94 7.57 10.05
N PRO A 22 12.60 8.74 10.10
CA PRO A 22 13.15 9.30 11.33
C PRO A 22 12.06 9.83 12.29
N ASP A 23 10.92 10.25 11.74
CA ASP A 23 9.82 10.86 12.48
C ASP A 23 8.61 9.91 12.59
N GLU A 24 7.60 10.30 13.35
CA GLU A 24 6.29 9.64 13.32
C GLU A 24 5.57 9.92 11.98
N PHE A 25 5.05 8.87 11.37
CA PHE A 25 4.30 8.95 10.11
C PHE A 25 3.20 7.89 10.05
N ALA A 26 2.30 8.02 9.09
CA ALA A 26 1.27 7.03 8.84
C ALA A 26 1.15 6.70 7.35
N ILE A 27 0.93 5.42 7.05
CA ILE A 27 0.52 4.96 5.73
C ILE A 27 -1.01 4.90 5.72
N VAL A 28 -1.63 5.73 4.88
CA VAL A 28 -3.09 5.88 4.80
C VAL A 28 -3.60 5.44 3.45
N PHE A 29 -4.30 4.32 3.40
CA PHE A 29 -4.93 3.80 2.19
C PHE A 29 -6.17 4.61 1.80
N LYS A 30 -6.30 4.88 0.51
CA LYS A 30 -7.39 5.68 -0.06
C LYS A 30 -8.58 4.79 -0.42
N ASN A 31 -9.75 5.43 -0.60
CA ASN A 31 -10.99 4.76 -1.06
C ASN A 31 -11.43 3.55 -0.22
N LYS A 32 -10.97 3.45 1.05
CA LYS A 32 -11.18 2.30 1.94
C LYS A 32 -10.62 0.97 1.39
N LYS A 33 -9.82 1.00 0.31
CA LYS A 33 -9.22 -0.18 -0.30
C LYS A 33 -7.88 -0.46 0.37
N THR A 34 -7.79 -1.55 1.13
CA THR A 34 -6.59 -1.84 1.96
C THR A 34 -6.18 -3.31 1.80
N PRO A 35 -4.88 -3.62 1.72
CA PRO A 35 -4.44 -5.01 1.65
C PRO A 35 -4.56 -5.73 3.00
N ASN A 36 -4.44 -5.02 4.11
CA ASN A 36 -4.33 -5.59 5.46
C ASN A 36 -5.56 -5.32 6.36
N GLY A 37 -6.66 -4.80 5.80
CA GLY A 37 -7.86 -4.44 6.55
C GLY A 37 -7.75 -3.15 7.37
N ARG A 38 -6.63 -2.41 7.29
CA ARG A 38 -6.40 -1.18 8.05
C ARG A 38 -6.22 0.02 7.12
N VAL A 39 -7.14 0.97 7.21
CA VAL A 39 -7.07 2.23 6.43
C VAL A 39 -5.86 3.05 6.84
N GLU A 40 -5.56 3.13 8.14
CA GLU A 40 -4.44 3.89 8.67
C GLU A 40 -3.47 2.96 9.41
N ASN A 41 -2.20 3.02 9.03
CA ASN A 41 -1.12 2.26 9.63
C ASN A 41 -0.08 3.24 10.18
N LYS A 42 -0.20 3.56 11.48
CA LYS A 42 0.71 4.48 12.17
C LYS A 42 2.05 3.81 12.45
N SER A 43 3.12 4.58 12.35
CA SER A 43 4.47 4.12 12.67
C SER A 43 4.58 3.76 14.15
N SER A 44 5.25 2.65 14.44
CA SER A 44 5.73 2.33 15.78
C SER A 44 7.25 2.30 15.74
N ARG A 45 7.91 3.14 16.57
CA ARG A 45 9.38 3.29 16.60
C ARG A 45 9.97 3.60 15.21
N GLY A 46 9.33 4.51 14.47
CA GLY A 46 9.78 4.94 13.13
C GLY A 46 9.53 3.92 12.01
N VAL A 47 8.72 2.89 12.25
CA VAL A 47 8.49 1.81 11.29
C VAL A 47 6.99 1.54 11.08
N VAL A 48 6.58 1.39 9.82
CA VAL A 48 5.27 0.83 9.43
C VAL A 48 5.50 -0.44 8.63
N VAL A 49 4.81 -1.51 8.99
CA VAL A 49 4.79 -2.77 8.24
C VAL A 49 3.40 -2.99 7.67
N VAL A 50 3.30 -3.11 6.35
CA VAL A 50 2.08 -3.53 5.66
C VAL A 50 2.27 -4.96 5.16
N GLN A 51 1.51 -5.90 5.71
CA GLN A 51 1.47 -7.27 5.23
C GLN A 51 0.53 -7.36 4.03
N ILE A 52 1.01 -7.94 2.94
CA ILE A 52 0.17 -8.38 1.83
C ILE A 52 -0.27 -9.81 2.12
N PRO A 53 -1.56 -10.07 2.31
CA PRO A 53 -2.07 -11.42 2.53
C PRO A 53 -1.74 -12.37 1.37
N GLU A 54 -1.59 -13.67 1.67
CA GLU A 54 -1.40 -14.69 0.63
C GLU A 54 -2.67 -14.89 -0.22
N ASP A 55 -3.83 -14.75 0.42
CA ASP A 55 -5.17 -14.91 -0.15
C ASP A 55 -5.70 -13.65 -0.82
N ILE A 56 -4.88 -12.61 -1.04
CA ILE A 56 -5.34 -11.28 -1.46
C ILE A 56 -6.16 -11.28 -2.76
N PHE A 57 -5.89 -12.20 -3.70
CA PHE A 57 -6.63 -12.30 -4.96
C PHE A 57 -7.94 -13.11 -4.84
N GLU A 58 -8.13 -13.84 -3.74
CA GLU A 58 -9.32 -14.65 -3.46
C GLU A 58 -10.40 -13.86 -2.71
N ARG A 59 -10.07 -12.65 -2.25
CA ARG A 59 -10.98 -11.83 -1.46
C ARG A 59 -12.10 -11.24 -2.33
N PRO A 60 -13.38 -11.35 -1.93
CA PRO A 60 -14.52 -10.87 -2.72
C PRO A 60 -14.39 -9.44 -3.23
N GLU A 61 -13.83 -8.56 -2.41
CA GLU A 61 -13.61 -7.14 -2.73
C GLU A 61 -12.54 -6.90 -3.83
N PHE A 62 -11.71 -7.90 -4.15
CA PHE A 62 -10.59 -7.78 -5.08
C PHE A 62 -10.69 -8.71 -6.30
N ILE A 63 -11.55 -9.72 -6.27
CA ILE A 63 -11.71 -10.70 -7.36
C ILE A 63 -11.99 -10.03 -8.71
N GLU A 64 -12.93 -9.10 -8.77
CA GLU A 64 -13.36 -8.49 -10.04
C GLU A 64 -12.26 -7.62 -10.66
N GLU A 65 -11.53 -6.85 -9.84
CA GLU A 65 -10.39 -6.08 -10.31
C GLU A 65 -9.27 -6.98 -10.81
N PHE A 66 -8.93 -8.02 -10.05
CA PHE A 66 -7.89 -8.96 -10.46
C PHE A 66 -8.25 -9.69 -11.75
N ARG A 67 -9.51 -10.10 -11.94
CA ARG A 67 -9.99 -10.73 -13.18
C ARG A 67 -9.75 -9.84 -14.39
N LYS A 68 -10.05 -8.54 -14.26
CA LYS A 68 -9.94 -7.53 -15.31
C LYS A 68 -8.49 -7.12 -15.59
N ASN A 69 -7.72 -6.84 -14.54
CA ASN A 69 -6.43 -6.17 -14.66
C ASN A 69 -5.23 -7.12 -14.55
N LYS A 70 -5.41 -8.32 -13.96
CA LYS A 70 -4.34 -9.27 -13.58
C LYS A 70 -3.37 -8.77 -12.52
N PHE A 71 -3.70 -7.67 -11.84
CA PHE A 71 -2.99 -7.12 -10.68
C PHE A 71 -3.99 -6.35 -9.81
N LEU A 72 -3.58 -5.98 -8.60
CA LEU A 72 -4.35 -5.10 -7.72
C LEU A 72 -3.58 -3.82 -7.44
N THR A 73 -4.24 -2.67 -7.50
CA THR A 73 -3.63 -1.37 -7.15
C THR A 73 -4.18 -0.85 -5.83
N PHE A 74 -3.31 -0.53 -4.88
CA PHE A 74 -3.65 0.08 -3.61
C PHE A 74 -3.05 1.47 -3.55
N ASP A 75 -3.89 2.50 -3.69
CA ASP A 75 -3.48 3.89 -3.54
C ASP A 75 -3.33 4.21 -2.05
N TYR A 76 -2.20 4.79 -1.67
CA TYR A 76 -1.95 5.21 -0.31
C TYR A 76 -1.19 6.54 -0.28
N GLY A 77 -1.35 7.27 0.82
CA GLY A 77 -0.57 8.44 1.17
C GLY A 77 0.37 8.14 2.33
N ILE A 78 1.61 8.61 2.26
CA ILE A 78 2.54 8.67 3.39
C ILE A 78 2.36 10.04 4.04
N ARG A 79 1.70 10.09 5.20
CA ARG A 79 1.48 11.34 5.94
C ARG A 79 2.57 11.52 6.99
N SER A 80 3.37 12.58 6.83
CA SER A 80 4.37 12.99 7.81
C SER A 80 4.49 14.51 7.83
N ASN A 81 4.42 15.12 9.02
CA ASN A 81 4.64 16.57 9.22
C ASN A 81 3.89 17.48 8.22
N GLY A 82 2.63 17.15 7.90
CA GLY A 82 1.79 17.92 6.97
C GLY A 82 2.11 17.76 5.49
N LYS A 83 3.08 16.90 5.13
CA LYS A 83 3.38 16.49 3.75
C LYS A 83 2.76 15.13 3.46
N GLU A 84 2.31 14.95 2.22
CA GLU A 84 1.73 13.70 1.72
C GLU A 84 2.48 13.28 0.45
N LEU A 85 2.99 12.05 0.44
CA LEU A 85 3.53 11.39 -0.75
C LEU A 85 2.56 10.29 -1.17
N ASP A 86 2.28 10.19 -2.46
CA ASP A 86 1.26 9.27 -2.99
C ASP A 86 1.84 8.24 -3.99
N PRO A 87 2.76 7.35 -3.60
CA PRO A 87 3.12 6.25 -4.48
C PRO A 87 1.96 5.25 -4.55
N PRO A 88 1.61 4.71 -5.73
CA PRO A 88 0.74 3.55 -5.79
C PRO A 88 1.50 2.28 -5.35
N MET A 89 0.80 1.37 -4.66
CA MET A 89 1.27 0.00 -4.43
C MET A 89 0.57 -0.94 -5.40
N VAL A 90 1.34 -1.77 -6.10
CA VAL A 90 0.79 -2.72 -7.08
C VAL A 90 1.15 -4.13 -6.65
N VAL A 91 0.14 -4.97 -6.46
CA VAL A 91 0.28 -6.39 -6.12
C VAL A 91 0.14 -7.23 -7.39
N TYR A 92 1.19 -7.96 -7.74
CA TYR A 92 1.22 -8.88 -8.87
C TYR A 92 1.08 -10.34 -8.42
N PRO A 93 0.48 -11.23 -9.24
CA PRO A 93 0.57 -12.67 -9.00
C PRO A 93 2.03 -13.11 -8.95
N ARG A 94 2.31 -14.21 -8.24
CA ARG A 94 3.63 -14.85 -8.27
C ARG A 94 3.86 -15.56 -9.60
#